data_AF-A0A3C1B784-F1
#
_entry.id   AF-A0A3C1B784-F1
#
_cell.length_a   1.000
_cell.length_b   1.000
_cell.length_c   1.000
_cell.angle_alpha   90.00
_cell.angle_beta   90.00
_cell.angle_gamma   90.00
#
_symmetry.space_group_name_H-M   'P 1'
#
loop_
_entity.id
_entity.type
_entity.pdbx_description
1 polymer ?
#
loop_
_entity_poly.entity_id
_entity_poly.type
_entity_poly.pdbx_seq_one_letter_code
_entity_poly.pdbx_strand_id
1 'polypeptide(L)'
;MSNIISFPQRIRPLEEAGRIGILIDYFCNRRRTTEDVFWLKENGELLNLLETSMVTLNTSDLTHYQNFYYSLEHRLCFFPQYYRFILSLALDLEALGRGQGKSAKLCQWVVDHNLVGAE
;
A
#
# COMPACT_ATOMS: atom_id res chain seq x y z
N MET A 1 -28.06 14.47 38.28
CA MET A 1 -28.63 13.31 37.58
C MET A 1 -27.86 13.15 36.28
N SER A 2 -27.02 12.10 36.15
CA SER A 2 -26.20 11.88 34.94
C SER A 2 -26.96 10.95 34.00
N ASN A 3 -27.36 11.44 32.83
CA ASN A 3 -27.98 10.61 31.79
C ASN A 3 -26.89 9.79 31.12
N ILE A 4 -26.81 8.51 31.48
CA ILE A 4 -25.97 7.54 30.76
C ILE A 4 -26.73 7.11 29.52
N ILE A 5 -26.26 7.54 28.35
CA ILE A 5 -26.79 7.12 27.06
C ILE A 5 -26.06 5.81 26.69
N SER A 6 -26.77 4.69 26.75
CA SER A 6 -26.25 3.41 26.25
C SER A 6 -26.36 3.37 24.73
N PHE A 7 -25.22 3.33 24.05
CA PHE A 7 -25.21 3.05 22.62
C PHE A 7 -25.54 1.56 22.38
N PRO A 8 -26.50 1.24 21.50
CA PRO A 8 -26.73 -0.16 21.14
C PRO A 8 -25.44 -0.69 20.49
N GLN A 9 -24.86 -1.74 21.07
CA GLN A 9 -23.77 -2.48 20.44
C GLN A 9 -24.30 -3.10 19.14
N ARG A 10 -24.13 -2.39 18.02
CA ARG A 10 -24.42 -2.93 16.70
C ARG A 10 -23.21 -2.75 15.80
N ILE A 11 -22.22 -3.57 16.05
CA ILE A 11 -21.24 -3.95 15.04
C ILE A 11 -21.22 -5.46 15.10
N ARG A 12 -21.88 -6.14 14.15
CA ARG A 12 -21.48 -7.52 13.86
C ARG A 12 -19.99 -7.41 13.56
N PRO A 13 -19.11 -8.13 14.28
CA PRO A 13 -17.72 -8.12 13.88
C PRO A 13 -17.71 -8.66 12.44
N LEU A 14 -17.47 -7.79 11.45
CA LEU A 14 -16.87 -8.29 10.23
C LEU A 14 -15.62 -9.02 10.69
N GLU A 15 -15.43 -10.25 10.20
CA GLU A 15 -14.18 -10.98 10.36
C GLU A 15 -13.03 -10.02 10.05
N GLU A 16 -11.96 -10.10 10.82
CA GLU A 16 -10.86 -9.13 10.83
C GLU A 16 -10.31 -8.87 9.41
N ALA A 17 -10.16 -9.93 8.61
CA ALA A 17 -9.78 -9.86 7.20
C ALA A 17 -10.71 -8.97 6.35
N GLY A 18 -12.03 -9.04 6.57
CA GLY A 18 -12.99 -8.21 5.85
C GLY A 18 -12.91 -6.72 6.19
N ARG A 19 -12.41 -6.35 7.39
CA ARG A 19 -12.21 -4.94 7.76
C ARG A 19 -10.99 -4.36 7.06
N ILE A 20 -9.94 -5.16 6.92
CA ILE A 20 -8.69 -4.71 6.31
C ILE A 20 -8.86 -4.53 4.80
N GLY A 21 -9.58 -5.43 4.13
CA GLY A 21 -9.96 -5.23 2.73
C GLY A 21 -10.71 -3.91 2.49
N ILE A 22 -11.64 -3.55 3.38
CA ILE A 22 -12.35 -2.25 3.31
C ILE A 22 -11.39 -1.07 3.53
N LEU A 23 -10.46 -1.20 4.49
CA LEU A 23 -9.45 -0.16 4.75
C LEU A 23 -8.56 0.05 3.52
N ILE A 24 -8.07 -1.04 2.92
CA ILE A 24 -7.26 -1.00 1.70
C ILE A 24 -8.03 -0.36 0.55
N ASP A 25 -9.29 -0.74 0.31
CA ASP A 25 -10.13 -0.11 -0.73
C ASP A 25 -10.28 1.40 -0.51
N TYR A 26 -10.50 1.82 0.74
CA TYR A 26 -10.66 3.22 1.07
C TYR A 26 -9.40 4.05 0.75
N PHE A 27 -8.23 3.59 1.19
CA PHE A 27 -6.96 4.28 0.93
C PHE A 27 -6.55 4.24 -0.54
N CYS A 28 -6.75 3.10 -1.20
CA CYS A 28 -6.34 2.91 -2.59
C CYS A 28 -7.23 3.69 -3.56
N ASN A 29 -8.56 3.67 -3.37
CA ASN A 29 -9.51 4.11 -4.41
C ASN A 29 -10.36 5.33 -4.03
N ARG A 30 -10.53 5.64 -2.74
CA ARG A 30 -11.53 6.63 -2.30
C ARG A 30 -10.96 7.88 -1.68
N ARG A 31 -9.73 7.81 -1.16
CA ARG A 31 -9.13 8.91 -0.40
C ARG A 31 -8.32 9.88 -1.26
N ARG A 32 -7.46 9.36 -2.16
CA ARG A 32 -6.57 10.14 -3.03
C ARG A 32 -6.40 9.46 -4.39
N THR A 33 -5.91 10.20 -5.38
CA THR A 33 -5.59 9.67 -6.71
C THR A 33 -4.18 9.08 -6.74
N THR A 34 -3.96 8.06 -7.58
CA THR A 34 -2.64 7.39 -7.71
C THR A 34 -1.53 8.27 -8.31
N GLU A 35 -1.85 9.49 -8.76
CA GLU A 35 -0.90 10.47 -9.30
C GLU A 35 -0.39 11.43 -8.21
N ASP A 36 -1.03 11.44 -7.04
CA ASP A 36 -0.64 12.27 -5.90
C ASP A 36 0.50 11.61 -5.10
N VAL A 37 1.53 12.37 -4.76
CA VAL A 37 2.62 11.91 -3.89
C VAL A 37 2.10 11.53 -2.50
N PHE A 38 1.04 12.18 -2.00
CA PHE A 38 0.44 11.83 -0.73
C PHE A 38 -0.26 10.46 -0.78
N TRP A 39 -0.74 10.03 -1.95
CA TRP A 39 -1.25 8.67 -2.12
C TRP A 39 -0.12 7.65 -1.94
N LEU A 40 1.05 7.89 -2.53
CA LEU A 40 2.22 7.00 -2.37
C LEU A 40 2.63 6.87 -0.91
N LYS A 41 2.67 7.99 -0.19
CA LYS A 41 3.05 8.01 1.23
C LYS A 41 2.07 7.25 2.12
N GLU A 42 0.77 7.54 1.98
CA GLU A 42 -0.25 6.91 2.83
C GLU A 42 -0.40 5.41 2.55
N ASN A 43 -0.40 5.02 1.28
CA ASN A 43 -0.51 3.60 0.93
C ASN A 43 0.80 2.85 1.27
N GLY A 44 1.96 3.50 1.15
CA GLY A 44 3.23 2.94 1.62
C GLY A 44 3.20 2.65 3.12
N GLU A 45 2.81 3.63 3.93
CA GLU A 45 2.69 3.45 5.37
C GLU A 45 1.66 2.38 5.74
N LEU A 46 0.50 2.36 5.07
CA LEU A 46 -0.52 1.34 5.29
C LEU A 46 0.04 -0.07 5.02
N LEU A 47 0.70 -0.28 3.88
CA LEU A 47 1.24 -1.59 3.52
C LEU A 47 2.35 -2.02 4.48
N ASN A 48 3.26 -1.11 4.83
CA ASN A 48 4.31 -1.36 5.83
C ASN A 48 3.71 -1.76 7.20
N LEU A 49 2.68 -1.04 7.67
CA LEU A 49 2.00 -1.39 8.92
C LEU A 49 1.34 -2.77 8.85
N LEU A 50 0.73 -3.12 7.72
CA LEU A 50 0.09 -4.43 7.53
C LEU A 50 1.12 -5.57 7.52
N GLU A 51 2.28 -5.35 6.88
CA GLU A 51 3.38 -6.30 6.83
C GLU A 51 3.98 -6.50 8.23
N THR A 52 4.34 -5.41 8.92
CA THR A 52 4.99 -5.47 10.23
C THR A 52 4.04 -5.97 11.33
N SER A 53 2.74 -5.73 11.20
CA SER A 53 1.73 -6.23 12.15
C SER A 53 1.40 -7.72 11.96
N MET A 54 2.01 -8.39 10.97
CA MET A 54 1.82 -9.82 10.65
C MET A 54 0.34 -10.21 10.48
N VAL A 55 -0.47 -9.30 9.93
CA VAL A 55 -1.90 -9.55 9.81
C VAL A 55 -2.16 -10.51 8.66
N THR A 56 -3.08 -11.45 8.86
CA THR A 56 -3.52 -12.35 7.79
C THR A 56 -4.39 -11.61 6.79
N LEU A 57 -3.84 -11.32 5.62
CA LEU A 57 -4.54 -10.69 4.49
C LEU A 57 -5.04 -11.74 3.51
N ASN A 58 -6.21 -11.53 2.93
CA ASN A 58 -6.58 -12.25 1.72
C ASN A 58 -5.85 -11.61 0.54
N THR A 59 -5.25 -12.43 -0.33
CA THR A 59 -4.59 -11.93 -1.55
C THR A 59 -5.53 -11.14 -2.47
N SER A 60 -6.85 -11.40 -2.37
CA SER A 60 -7.88 -10.62 -3.04
C SER A 60 -7.94 -9.16 -2.59
N ASP A 61 -7.63 -8.86 -1.33
CA ASP A 61 -7.69 -7.51 -0.78
C ASP A 61 -6.58 -6.63 -1.39
N LEU A 62 -5.44 -7.24 -1.71
CA LEU A 62 -4.37 -6.52 -2.38
C LEU A 62 -4.73 -6.15 -3.81
N THR A 63 -5.76 -6.76 -4.44
CA THR A 63 -6.16 -6.57 -5.86
C THR A 63 -6.32 -5.11 -6.25
N HIS A 64 -6.73 -4.23 -5.34
CA HIS A 64 -6.84 -2.79 -5.58
C HIS A 64 -5.53 -2.15 -6.09
N TYR A 65 -4.36 -2.65 -5.67
CA TYR A 65 -3.05 -2.16 -6.12
C TYR A 65 -2.61 -2.65 -7.52
N GLN A 66 -3.48 -3.31 -8.31
CA GLN A 66 -3.02 -4.10 -9.48
C GLN A 66 -2.44 -3.23 -10.55
N ASN A 67 -3.22 -2.21 -10.89
CA ASN A 67 -2.89 -1.26 -11.94
C ASN A 67 -1.66 -0.45 -11.53
N PHE A 68 -1.52 -0.16 -10.23
CA PHE A 68 -0.32 0.46 -9.69
C PHE A 68 0.90 -0.45 -9.85
N TYR A 69 0.84 -1.70 -9.39
CA TYR A 69 1.93 -2.67 -9.49
C TYR A 69 2.38 -2.93 -10.94
N TYR A 70 1.45 -3.00 -11.88
CA TYR A 70 1.79 -3.15 -13.30
C TYR A 70 2.43 -1.89 -13.90
N SER A 71 2.08 -0.70 -13.40
CA SER A 71 2.64 0.57 -13.89
C SER A 71 3.93 1.00 -13.18
N LEU A 72 4.47 0.23 -12.23
CA LEU A 72 5.67 0.61 -11.45
C LEU A 72 6.88 1.01 -12.32
N GLU A 73 7.21 0.22 -13.34
CA GLU A 73 8.35 0.48 -14.24
C GLU A 73 8.20 1.82 -14.97
N HIS A 74 7.00 2.06 -15.52
CA HIS A 74 6.68 3.31 -16.20
C HIS A 74 6.73 4.49 -15.23
N ARG A 75 6.14 4.36 -14.04
CA ARG A 75 6.14 5.42 -13.03
C ARG A 75 7.55 5.75 -12.56
N LEU A 76 8.40 4.75 -12.35
CA LEU A 76 9.77 4.95 -11.92
C LEU A 76 10.61 5.65 -13.00
N CYS A 77 10.39 5.32 -14.28
CA CYS A 77 11.04 5.98 -15.41
C CYS A 77 10.64 7.48 -15.51
N PHE A 78 9.36 7.79 -15.35
CA PHE A 78 8.86 9.18 -15.47
C PHE A 78 9.04 10.03 -14.21
N PHE A 79 9.04 9.42 -13.03
CA PHE A 79 9.16 10.11 -11.74
C PHE A 79 10.26 9.48 -10.86
N PRO A 80 11.52 9.48 -11.31
CA PRO A 80 12.63 8.85 -10.60
C PRO A 80 12.87 9.45 -9.21
N GLN A 81 12.52 10.73 -8.99
CA GLN A 81 12.62 11.38 -7.68
C GLN A 81 11.75 10.73 -6.59
N TYR A 82 10.74 9.95 -6.97
CA TYR A 82 9.88 9.22 -6.04
C TYR A 82 10.28 7.74 -5.89
N TYR A 83 11.48 7.36 -6.35
CA TYR A 83 11.92 5.97 -6.34
C TYR A 83 11.79 5.30 -4.96
N ARG A 84 12.10 6.00 -3.87
CA ARG A 84 12.00 5.44 -2.51
C ARG A 84 10.58 5.01 -2.17
N PHE A 85 9.58 5.82 -2.47
CA PHE A 85 8.18 5.48 -2.21
C PHE A 85 7.69 4.36 -3.13
N ILE A 86 8.09 4.42 -4.41
CA ILE A 86 7.71 3.40 -5.40
C ILE A 86 8.31 2.03 -5.03
N LEU A 87 9.59 1.99 -4.62
CA LEU A 87 10.25 0.77 -4.19
C LEU A 87 9.68 0.23 -2.88
N SER A 88 9.43 1.09 -1.89
CA SER A 88 8.79 0.69 -0.63
C SER A 88 7.47 -0.03 -0.90
N LEU A 89 6.57 0.61 -1.65
CA LEU A 89 5.29 0.01 -2.04
C LEU A 89 5.47 -1.31 -2.80
N ALA A 90 6.44 -1.39 -3.73
CA ALA A 90 6.67 -2.61 -4.50
C ALA A 90 7.16 -3.76 -3.62
N LEU A 91 8.06 -3.49 -2.68
CA LEU A 91 8.59 -4.46 -1.73
C LEU A 91 7.50 -4.94 -0.76
N ASP A 92 6.74 -4.01 -0.17
CA ASP A 92 5.67 -4.34 0.77
C ASP A 92 4.56 -5.15 0.09
N LEU A 93 4.19 -4.80 -1.15
CA LEU A 93 3.24 -5.58 -1.93
C LEU A 93 3.72 -7.02 -2.16
N GLU A 94 4.97 -7.21 -2.58
CA GLU A 94 5.52 -8.55 -2.79
C GLU A 94 5.64 -9.34 -1.48
N ALA A 95 6.04 -8.70 -0.38
CA ALA A 95 6.12 -9.30 0.95
C ALA A 95 4.74 -9.77 1.46
N LEU A 96 3.69 -8.98 1.21
CA LEU A 96 2.30 -9.32 1.53
C LEU A 96 1.68 -10.35 0.56
N GLY A 97 2.44 -10.83 -0.43
CA GLY A 97 2.04 -11.91 -1.34
C GLY A 97 1.51 -11.44 -2.70
N ARG A 98 1.67 -10.16 -3.05
CA ARG A 98 1.29 -9.62 -4.36
C ARG A 98 2.48 -9.55 -5.32
N GLY A 99 2.57 -10.56 -6.17
CA GLY A 99 3.60 -10.65 -7.21
C GLY A 99 4.94 -11.07 -6.64
N GLN A 100 5.91 -11.32 -7.52
CA GLN A 100 7.28 -11.68 -7.11
C GLN A 100 8.30 -11.13 -8.13
N GLY A 101 9.37 -10.52 -7.63
CA GLY A 101 10.60 -10.25 -8.37
C GLY A 101 10.60 -9.00 -9.25
N LYS A 102 9.51 -8.22 -9.31
CA LYS A 102 9.52 -6.91 -9.98
C LYS A 102 10.26 -5.89 -9.11
N SER A 103 10.01 -5.90 -7.81
CA SER A 103 10.68 -5.05 -6.81
C SER A 103 12.21 -5.14 -6.94
N ALA A 104 12.75 -6.36 -6.99
CA ALA A 104 14.19 -6.61 -7.12
C ALA A 104 14.80 -6.01 -8.40
N LYS A 105 14.10 -6.14 -9.54
CA LYS A 105 14.53 -5.54 -10.82
C LYS A 105 14.52 -4.01 -10.75
N LEU A 106 13.50 -3.42 -10.11
CA LEU A 106 13.43 -1.98 -9.93
C LEU A 106 14.54 -1.49 -8.99
N CYS A 107 14.84 -2.21 -7.91
CA CYS A 107 15.97 -1.89 -7.02
C CYS A 107 17.29 -1.86 -7.80
N GLN A 108 17.53 -2.86 -8.66
CA GLN A 108 18.72 -2.89 -9.50
C GLN A 108 18.76 -1.70 -10.47
N TRP A 109 17.63 -1.40 -11.13
CA TRP A 109 17.53 -0.25 -12.03
C TRP A 109 17.85 1.08 -11.34
N VAL A 110 17.38 1.29 -10.11
CA VAL A 110 17.67 2.48 -9.29
C VAL A 110 19.17 2.61 -9.01
N VAL A 111 19.83 1.50 -8.70
CA VAL A 111 21.29 1.45 -8.48
C VAL A 111 22.03 1.77 -9.78
N ASP A 112 21.64 1.15 -10.89
CA ASP A 112 22.28 1.32 -12.21
C ASP A 112 22.19 2.78 -12.71
N HIS A 113 21.11 3.48 -12.36
CA HIS A 113 20.89 4.90 -12.72
C HIS A 113 21.43 5.87 -11.65
N ASN A 114 22.11 5.36 -10.62
CA ASN A 114 22.70 6.14 -9.52
C ASN A 114 21.72 7.13 -8.86
N LEU A 115 20.45 6.78 -8.73
CA LEU A 115 19.45 7.68 -8.14
C LEU A 115 19.69 7.93 -6.64
N VAL A 116 20.32 6.97 -5.95
CA VAL A 116 20.70 7.11 -4.53
C VAL A 116 21.82 8.13 -4.35
N GLY A 117 22.76 8.22 -5.30
CA GLY A 117 23.87 9.16 -5.25
C GLY A 117 23.52 10.58 -5.72
N ALA A 118 22.29 10.80 -6.19
CA ALA A 118 21.80 12.08 -6.70
C ALA A 118 20.97 12.88 -5.66
N GLU A 119 20.91 12.41 -4.41
CA GLU A 119 20.19 13.02 -3.29
C GLU A 119 21.09 13.87 -2.40
#